data_AF-A0A409WWE6-F1
#
_entry.id   AF-A0A409WWE6-F1
#
_cell.length_a   1.000
_cell.length_b   1.000
_cell.length_c   1.000
_cell.angle_alpha   90.00
_cell.angle_beta   90.00
_cell.angle_gamma   90.00
#
_symmetry.space_group_name_H-M   'P 1'
#
loop_
_entity.id
_entity.type
_entity.pdbx_description
1 polymer ?
#
loop_
_entity_poly.entity_id
_entity_poly.type
_entity_poly.pdbx_seq_one_letter_code
_entity_poly.pdbx_strand_id
1 'polypeptide(L)'
;MLPESASHEADPFKPLRAFCDRHKPTISQFGLVALDLALDPTRGLRDIVLIKVKSNPSATKPQNSFTMVDAAVLPLDCRESLEYFGAEECEEYRSRLLNFRNLCIENGNLGGIMVIVSDIEKNLMFNYSVSFREETLNLVPGQPWVEPLMNILNNGIVL
;
A
#
# COMPACT_ATOMS: atom_id res chain seq x y z
N MET A 1 -9.10 -9.45 47.11
CA MET A 1 -9.39 -9.16 45.69
C MET A 1 -8.55 -7.96 45.29
N LEU A 2 -7.49 -8.19 44.52
CA LEU A 2 -6.74 -7.10 43.88
C LEU A 2 -7.38 -6.85 42.51
N PRO A 3 -7.51 -5.59 42.05
CA PRO A 3 -8.01 -5.32 40.71
C PRO A 3 -6.95 -5.77 39.70
N GLU A 4 -7.38 -6.61 38.76
CA GLU A 4 -6.62 -6.93 37.55
C GLU A 4 -6.33 -5.63 36.81
N SER A 5 -5.07 -5.23 36.78
CA SER A 5 -4.57 -4.21 35.87
C SER A 5 -4.71 -4.75 34.46
N ALA A 6 -5.83 -4.44 33.80
CA ALA A 6 -5.99 -4.63 32.38
C ALA A 6 -4.87 -3.85 31.68
N SER A 7 -3.84 -4.56 31.23
CA SER A 7 -2.87 -4.03 30.29
C SER A 7 -3.64 -3.66 29.02
N HIS A 8 -3.86 -2.37 28.82
CA HIS A 8 -4.17 -1.83 27.50
C HIS A 8 -2.97 -2.13 26.61
N GLU A 9 -2.90 -3.32 26.01
CA GLU A 9 -1.98 -3.59 24.92
C GLU A 9 -2.35 -2.60 23.81
N ALA A 10 -1.43 -1.68 23.55
CA ALA A 10 -1.61 -0.69 22.50
C ALA A 10 -1.70 -1.42 21.15
N ASP A 11 -2.72 -1.10 20.35
CA ASP A 11 -2.91 -1.65 19.00
C ASP A 11 -1.59 -1.56 18.20
N PRO A 12 -0.97 -2.70 17.83
CA PRO A 12 0.33 -2.73 17.18
C PRO A 12 0.30 -2.10 15.79
N PHE A 13 -0.87 -2.01 15.14
CA PHE A 13 -1.03 -1.39 13.83
C PHE A 13 -1.16 0.13 13.90
N LYS A 14 -1.44 0.70 15.08
CA LYS A 14 -1.72 2.13 15.23
C LYS A 14 -0.61 3.02 14.65
N PRO A 15 0.70 2.76 14.86
CA PRO A 15 1.77 3.57 14.27
C PRO A 15 1.83 3.45 12.75
N LEU A 16 1.74 2.22 12.21
CA LEU A 16 1.80 1.97 10.77
C LEU A 16 0.61 2.62 10.05
N ARG A 17 -0.59 2.48 10.62
CA ARG A 17 -1.80 3.14 10.12
C ARG A 17 -1.63 4.66 10.12
N ALA A 18 -1.16 5.25 11.22
CA ALA A 18 -0.95 6.69 11.31
C ALA A 18 0.07 7.20 10.28
N PHE A 19 1.14 6.44 10.01
CA PHE A 19 2.10 6.74 8.95
C PHE A 19 1.44 6.69 7.56
N CYS A 20 0.73 5.60 7.26
CA CYS A 20 0.02 5.43 5.99
C CYS A 20 -1.04 6.51 5.77
N ASP A 21 -1.81 6.87 6.79
CA ASP A 21 -2.84 7.92 6.70
C ASP A 21 -2.24 9.29 6.38
N ARG A 22 -1.07 9.61 6.94
CA ARG A 22 -0.36 10.86 6.64
C ARG A 22 0.17 10.90 5.22
N HIS A 23 0.63 9.78 4.70
CA HIS A 23 1.22 9.68 3.37
C HIS A 23 0.24 9.21 2.29
N LYS A 24 -1.03 9.02 2.64
CA LYS A 24 -2.03 8.44 1.74
C LYS A 24 -2.11 9.13 0.37
N PRO A 25 -2.10 10.48 0.25
CA PRO A 25 -2.12 11.13 -1.06
C PRO A 25 -0.92 10.74 -1.92
N THR A 26 0.29 10.87 -1.37
CA THR A 26 1.55 10.47 -2.01
C THR A 26 1.50 9.01 -2.44
N ILE A 27 1.17 8.10 -1.52
CA ILE A 27 1.27 6.69 -1.84
C ILE A 27 0.20 6.26 -2.85
N SER A 28 -0.99 6.86 -2.78
CA SER A 28 -2.03 6.62 -3.77
C SER A 28 -1.58 7.06 -5.16
N GLN A 29 -0.99 8.25 -5.29
CA GLN A 29 -0.47 8.77 -6.55
C GLN A 29 0.62 7.84 -7.13
N PHE A 30 1.63 7.50 -6.35
CA PHE A 30 2.71 6.64 -6.81
C PHE A 30 2.27 5.20 -7.06
N GLY A 31 1.25 4.71 -6.35
CA GLY A 31 0.65 3.42 -6.62
C GLY A 31 0.02 3.34 -8.01
N LEU A 32 -0.67 4.41 -8.44
CA LEU A 32 -1.24 4.50 -9.80
C LEU A 32 -0.15 4.54 -10.88
N VAL A 33 0.93 5.30 -10.63
CA VAL A 33 2.09 5.36 -11.54
C VAL A 33 2.77 3.98 -11.65
N ALA A 34 2.96 3.28 -10.53
CA ALA A 34 3.67 2.01 -10.48
C ALA A 34 3.05 0.92 -11.37
N LEU A 35 1.72 0.93 -11.52
CA LEU A 35 1.01 -0.10 -12.28
C LEU A 35 0.90 0.18 -13.78
N ASP A 36 1.39 1.32 -14.28
CA ASP A 36 1.31 1.66 -15.72
C ASP A 36 -0.08 1.41 -16.31
N LEU A 37 -1.14 1.82 -15.61
CA LEU A 37 -2.53 1.54 -15.98
C LEU A 37 -2.91 2.11 -17.36
N ALA A 38 -2.18 3.11 -17.85
CA ALA A 38 -2.31 3.63 -19.21
C ALA A 38 -1.99 2.59 -20.29
N LEU A 39 -1.09 1.64 -20.01
CA LEU A 39 -0.78 0.52 -20.91
C LEU A 39 -1.76 -0.64 -20.73
N ASP A 40 -2.08 -0.98 -19.48
CA ASP A 40 -2.98 -2.08 -19.15
C ASP A 40 -3.78 -1.80 -17.88
N PRO A 41 -5.02 -1.29 -18.01
CA PRO A 41 -5.91 -1.04 -16.88
C PRO A 41 -6.28 -2.31 -16.09
N THR A 42 -6.15 -3.50 -16.69
CA THR A 42 -6.48 -4.76 -16.03
C THR A 42 -5.46 -5.14 -14.97
N ARG A 43 -4.29 -4.51 -14.94
CA ARG A 43 -3.29 -4.71 -13.87
C ARG A 43 -3.83 -4.42 -12.49
N GLY A 44 -4.79 -3.50 -12.34
CA GLY A 44 -5.49 -3.27 -11.08
C GLY A 44 -6.28 -4.48 -10.53
N LEU A 45 -6.46 -5.54 -11.32
CA LEU A 45 -7.13 -6.77 -10.87
C LEU A 45 -6.18 -7.90 -10.45
N ARG A 46 -4.91 -7.83 -10.84
CA ARG A 46 -3.97 -8.96 -10.71
C ARG A 46 -2.63 -8.58 -10.09
N ASP A 47 -2.29 -7.30 -10.08
CA ASP A 47 -1.04 -6.80 -9.54
C ASP A 47 -1.32 -5.95 -8.30
N ILE A 48 -0.41 -6.02 -7.34
CA ILE A 48 -0.40 -5.17 -6.14
C ILE A 48 0.90 -4.37 -6.07
N VAL A 49 0.84 -3.20 -5.43
CA VAL A 49 2.04 -2.42 -5.12
C VAL A 49 2.45 -2.73 -3.68
N LEU A 50 3.62 -3.33 -3.49
CA LEU A 50 4.19 -3.59 -2.17
C LEU A 50 5.23 -2.53 -1.84
N ILE A 51 5.07 -1.87 -0.70
CA ILE A 51 6.03 -0.93 -0.13
C ILE A 51 6.55 -1.52 1.17
N LYS A 52 7.85 -1.75 1.25
CA LYS A 52 8.50 -2.25 2.45
C LYS A 52 9.08 -1.09 3.24
N VAL A 53 8.75 -1.05 4.51
CA VAL A 53 9.20 -0.04 5.44
C VAL A 53 9.84 -0.68 6.67
N LYS A 54 10.65 0.10 7.37
CA LYS A 54 11.29 -0.25 8.62
C LYS A 54 10.87 0.75 9.70
N SER A 55 10.53 0.26 10.89
CA SER A 55 10.23 1.13 12.04
C SER A 55 11.41 2.08 12.35
N ASN A 56 11.12 3.37 12.58
CA ASN A 56 12.09 4.36 13.03
C ASN A 56 11.79 4.74 14.50
N PRO A 57 12.46 4.13 15.49
CA PRO A 57 12.17 4.36 16.91
C PRO A 57 12.56 5.77 17.38
N SER A 58 13.42 6.48 16.65
CA SER A 58 13.84 7.85 16.98
C SER A 58 12.89 8.93 16.44
N ALA A 59 11.84 8.53 15.71
CA ALA A 59 10.91 9.47 15.11
C ALA A 59 10.06 10.19 16.16
N THR A 60 10.03 11.52 16.08
CA THR A 60 9.18 12.38 16.94
C THR A 60 7.85 12.74 16.30
N LYS A 61 7.70 12.50 14.99
CA LYS A 61 6.49 12.79 14.22
C LYS A 61 5.99 11.55 13.47
N PRO A 62 4.67 11.33 13.35
CA PRO A 62 4.09 10.15 12.69
C PRO A 62 4.58 9.91 11.25
N GLN A 63 4.74 10.98 10.46
CA GLN A 63 5.20 10.89 9.07
C GLN A 63 6.65 10.37 8.93
N ASN A 64 7.42 10.36 10.03
CA ASN A 64 8.81 9.89 10.06
C ASN A 64 8.95 8.56 10.82
N SER A 65 7.84 7.98 11.31
CA SER A 65 7.83 6.77 12.14
C SER A 65 8.31 5.54 11.40
N PHE A 66 8.42 5.60 10.07
CA PHE A 66 8.94 4.53 9.24
C PHE A 66 9.85 5.08 8.16
N THR A 67 10.80 4.26 7.72
CA THR A 67 11.68 4.51 6.57
C THR A 67 11.40 3.46 5.51
N MET A 68 11.04 3.90 4.30
CA MET A 68 10.93 3.03 3.13
C MET A 68 12.31 2.47 2.77
N VAL A 69 12.37 1.16 2.61
CA VAL A 69 13.60 0.43 2.26
C VAL A 69 13.53 -0.16 0.86
N ASP A 70 12.34 -0.47 0.35
CA ASP A 70 12.13 -1.12 -0.95
C ASP A 70 10.66 -0.95 -1.38
N ALA A 71 10.39 -1.02 -2.68
CA ALA A 71 9.04 -1.16 -3.21
C ALA A 71 9.05 -1.87 -4.56
N ALA A 72 7.99 -2.64 -4.82
CA ALA A 72 7.84 -3.41 -6.05
C ALA A 72 6.37 -3.53 -6.45
N VAL A 73 6.15 -3.81 -7.74
CA VAL A 73 4.87 -4.35 -8.21
C VAL A 73 4.97 -5.86 -8.22
N LEU A 74 3.96 -6.52 -7.64
CA LEU A 74 3.91 -7.97 -7.53
C LEU A 74 2.62 -8.51 -8.18
N PRO A 75 2.72 -9.31 -9.25
CA PRO A 75 1.60 -10.10 -9.74
C PRO A 75 1.17 -11.15 -8.71
N LEU A 76 -0.12 -11.26 -8.40
CA LEU A 76 -0.64 -12.17 -7.37
C LEU A 76 -0.49 -13.67 -7.69
N ASP A 77 -0.15 -14.01 -8.94
CA ASP A 77 0.08 -15.38 -9.41
C ASP A 77 1.57 -15.74 -9.58
N CYS A 78 2.49 -14.81 -9.30
CA CYS A 78 3.91 -15.08 -9.40
C CYS A 78 4.46 -15.77 -8.13
N ARG A 79 5.62 -16.42 -8.28
CA ARG A 79 6.28 -17.15 -7.21
C ARG A 79 6.61 -16.26 -6.02
N GLU A 80 7.08 -15.05 -6.28
CA GLU A 80 7.47 -14.07 -5.26
C GLU A 80 6.29 -13.69 -4.37
N SER A 81 5.12 -13.43 -4.95
CA SER A 81 3.89 -13.13 -4.18
C SER A 81 3.45 -14.33 -3.35
N LEU A 82 3.48 -15.53 -3.92
CA LEU A 82 3.09 -16.75 -3.22
C LEU A 82 4.03 -17.08 -2.05
N GLU A 83 5.33 -16.85 -2.21
CA GLU A 83 6.32 -17.01 -1.14
C GLU A 83 6.17 -15.92 -0.06
N TYR A 84 5.80 -14.70 -0.44
CA TYR A 84 5.71 -13.58 0.48
C TYR A 84 4.39 -13.54 1.28
N PHE A 85 3.24 -13.75 0.63
CA PHE A 85 1.91 -13.67 1.26
C PHE A 85 1.29 -15.04 1.56
N GLY A 86 1.68 -16.08 0.82
CA GLY A 86 0.98 -17.36 0.81
C GLY A 86 -0.16 -17.40 -0.21
N ALA A 87 -0.51 -18.61 -0.65
CA ALA A 87 -1.51 -18.81 -1.69
C ALA A 87 -2.92 -18.38 -1.28
N GLU A 88 -3.31 -18.62 -0.03
CA GLU A 88 -4.62 -18.25 0.51
C GLU A 88 -4.79 -16.73 0.54
N GLU A 89 -3.83 -15.99 1.10
CA GLU A 89 -3.88 -14.52 1.15
C GLU A 89 -3.84 -13.90 -0.26
N CYS A 90 -3.09 -14.48 -1.21
CA CYS A 90 -3.11 -14.02 -2.59
C CYS A 90 -4.50 -14.16 -3.24
N GLU A 91 -5.23 -15.25 -2.95
CA GLU A 91 -6.60 -15.43 -3.40
C GLU A 91 -7.56 -14.44 -2.73
N GLU A 92 -7.36 -14.15 -1.45
CA GLU A 92 -8.12 -13.10 -0.76
C GLU A 92 -7.89 -11.72 -1.39
N TYR A 93 -6.64 -11.36 -1.72
CA TYR A 93 -6.33 -10.11 -2.41
C TYR A 93 -6.98 -10.04 -3.79
N ARG A 94 -6.97 -11.13 -4.56
CA ARG A 94 -7.68 -11.22 -5.84
C ARG A 94 -9.17 -10.96 -5.68
N SER A 95 -9.80 -11.58 -4.68
CA SER A 95 -11.21 -11.38 -4.37
C SER A 95 -11.52 -9.94 -3.95
N ARG A 96 -10.67 -9.34 -3.10
CA ARG A 96 -10.80 -7.93 -2.66
C ARG A 96 -10.63 -6.95 -3.82
N LEU A 97 -9.68 -7.18 -4.72
CA LEU A 97 -9.49 -6.36 -5.93
C LEU A 97 -10.71 -6.42 -6.85
N LEU A 98 -11.26 -7.62 -7.08
CA LEU A 98 -12.46 -7.78 -7.90
C LEU A 98 -13.66 -7.04 -7.30
N ASN A 99 -13.91 -7.22 -5.99
CA ASN A 99 -14.99 -6.54 -5.28
C ASN A 99 -14.82 -5.03 -5.30
N PHE A 100 -13.60 -4.53 -5.07
CA PHE A 100 -13.32 -3.11 -5.08
C PHE A 100 -13.45 -2.50 -6.48
N ARG A 101 -13.05 -3.21 -7.53
CA ARG A 101 -13.28 -2.77 -8.92
C ARG A 101 -14.77 -2.63 -9.20
N ASN A 102 -15.59 -3.61 -8.81
CA ASN A 102 -17.04 -3.55 -9.04
C ASN A 102 -17.63 -2.31 -8.35
N LEU A 103 -17.25 -2.07 -7.09
CA LEU A 103 -17.64 -0.85 -6.36
C LEU A 103 -17.14 0.43 -7.05
N CYS A 104 -15.93 0.43 -7.61
CA CYS A 104 -15.40 1.58 -8.34
C CYS A 104 -16.23 1.89 -9.60
N ILE A 105 -16.59 0.85 -10.36
CA ILE A 105 -17.42 0.96 -11.58
C ILE A 105 -18.82 1.49 -11.23
N GLU A 106 -19.45 0.97 -10.18
CA GLU A 106 -20.74 1.46 -9.68
C GLU A 106 -20.70 2.95 -9.31
N ASN A 107 -19.56 3.43 -8.83
CA ASN A 107 -19.33 4.84 -8.49
C ASN A 107 -18.79 5.69 -9.66
N GLY A 108 -18.82 5.16 -10.90
CA GLY A 108 -18.39 5.87 -12.10
C GLY A 108 -16.87 6.04 -12.26
N ASN A 109 -16.06 5.26 -11.53
CA ASN A 109 -14.61 5.16 -11.74
C ASN A 109 -14.29 3.99 -12.68
N LEU A 110 -13.07 3.94 -13.23
CA LEU A 110 -12.66 2.86 -14.15
C LEU A 110 -12.28 1.57 -13.42
N GLY A 111 -11.79 1.69 -12.20
CA GLY A 111 -11.38 0.56 -11.40
C GLY A 111 -10.65 1.00 -10.15
N GLY A 112 -9.90 0.06 -9.56
CA GLY A 112 -9.06 0.33 -8.41
C GLY A 112 -7.85 -0.58 -8.37
N ILE A 113 -6.89 -0.19 -7.54
CA ILE A 113 -5.65 -0.91 -7.28
C ILE A 113 -5.52 -1.16 -5.78
N MET A 114 -4.63 -2.06 -5.38
CA MET A 114 -4.27 -2.26 -3.98
C MET A 114 -2.80 -1.95 -3.75
N VAL A 115 -2.55 -1.20 -2.69
CA VAL A 115 -1.20 -0.93 -2.20
C VAL A 115 -1.08 -1.51 -0.80
N ILE A 116 0.00 -2.25 -0.55
CA ILE A 116 0.33 -2.87 0.73
C ILE A 116 1.60 -2.23 1.26
N VAL A 117 1.56 -1.72 2.48
CA VAL A 117 2.72 -1.23 3.23
C VAL A 117 3.06 -2.25 4.31
N SER A 118 4.27 -2.81 4.26
CA SER A 118 4.73 -3.88 5.13
C SER A 118 5.90 -3.41 6.00
N ASP A 119 5.73 -3.43 7.32
CA ASP A 119 6.84 -3.29 8.27
C ASP A 119 7.59 -4.62 8.37
N ILE A 120 8.78 -4.64 7.77
CA ILE A 120 9.59 -5.86 7.67
C ILE A 120 10.17 -6.35 9.01
N GLU A 121 10.23 -5.49 10.04
CA GLU A 121 10.75 -5.89 11.35
C GLU A 121 9.68 -6.50 12.24
N LYS A 122 8.46 -5.96 12.17
CA LYS A 122 7.33 -6.38 13.02
C LYS A 122 6.37 -7.33 12.30
N ASN A 123 6.61 -7.59 11.02
CA ASN A 123 5.73 -8.38 10.15
C ASN A 123 4.28 -7.87 10.17
N LEU A 124 4.12 -6.54 10.16
CA LEU A 124 2.82 -5.88 10.15
C LEU A 124 2.53 -5.39 8.74
N MET A 125 1.32 -5.66 8.24
CA MET A 125 0.87 -5.18 6.93
C MET A 125 -0.32 -4.25 7.08
N PHE A 126 -0.32 -3.17 6.31
CA PHE A 126 -1.45 -2.26 6.16
C PHE A 126 -1.72 -2.06 4.67
N ASN A 127 -2.94 -2.32 4.23
CA ASN A 127 -3.34 -2.18 2.84
C ASN A 127 -4.41 -1.08 2.68
N TYR A 128 -4.41 -0.45 1.51
CA TYR A 128 -5.48 0.43 1.07
C TYR A 128 -5.75 0.22 -0.40
N SER A 129 -7.00 0.45 -0.77
CA SER A 129 -7.43 0.43 -2.16
C SER A 129 -7.54 1.86 -2.69
N VAL A 130 -7.08 2.07 -3.92
CA VAL A 130 -7.06 3.37 -4.59
C VAL A 130 -7.87 3.26 -5.86
N SER A 131 -8.93 4.06 -5.98
CA SER A 131 -9.72 4.12 -7.22
C SER A 131 -8.99 4.95 -8.27
N PHE A 132 -9.22 4.64 -9.54
CA PHE A 132 -8.68 5.42 -10.65
C PHE A 132 -9.74 5.72 -11.70
N ARG A 133 -9.51 6.81 -12.42
CA ARG A 133 -10.43 7.38 -13.41
C ARG A 133 -9.72 7.53 -14.75
N GLU A 134 -10.43 8.03 -15.74
CA GLU A 134 -9.89 8.23 -17.10
C GLU A 134 -8.65 9.12 -17.11
N GLU A 135 -8.54 10.09 -16.20
CA GLU A 135 -7.35 10.94 -16.09
C GLU A 135 -6.09 10.15 -15.73
N THR A 136 -6.23 9.01 -15.04
CA THR A 136 -5.12 8.11 -14.72
C THR A 136 -4.55 7.44 -15.97
N LEU A 137 -5.34 7.30 -17.04
CA LEU A 137 -4.87 6.74 -18.31
C LEU A 137 -3.99 7.73 -19.10
N ASN A 138 -3.91 8.99 -18.67
CA ASN A 138 -3.02 10.00 -19.25
C ASN A 138 -1.63 10.01 -18.60
N LEU A 139 -1.36 9.15 -17.60
CA LEU A 139 -0.04 9.01 -17.01
C LEU A 139 0.96 8.48 -18.05
N VAL A 140 2.21 8.95 -17.96
CA VAL A 140 3.26 8.51 -18.89
C VAL A 140 3.74 7.12 -18.45
N PRO A 141 3.67 6.09 -19.30
CA PRO A 141 4.14 4.76 -18.95
C PRO A 141 5.64 4.70 -18.66
N GLY A 142 6.04 3.80 -17.76
CA GLY A 142 7.44 3.57 -17.40
C GLY A 142 8.06 4.71 -16.59
N GLN A 143 7.23 5.56 -15.99
CA GLN A 143 7.72 6.63 -15.11
C GLN A 143 8.45 6.06 -13.88
N PRO A 144 9.63 6.62 -13.52
CA PRO A 144 10.31 6.22 -12.30
C PRO A 144 9.45 6.61 -11.09
N TRP A 145 9.14 5.63 -10.24
CA TRP A 145 8.24 5.83 -9.10
C TRP A 145 8.87 5.47 -7.76
N VAL A 146 9.78 4.49 -7.73
CA VAL A 146 10.39 4.00 -6.48
C VAL A 146 11.29 5.06 -5.84
N GLU A 147 12.27 5.61 -6.56
CA GLU A 147 13.21 6.60 -6.00
C GLU A 147 12.50 7.90 -5.54
N PRO A 148 11.57 8.49 -6.32
CA PRO A 148 10.86 9.67 -5.87
C PRO A 148 9.96 9.39 -4.64
N LEU A 149 9.26 8.25 -4.63
CA LEU A 149 8.45 7.84 -3.48
C LEU A 149 9.32 7.66 -2.23
N MET A 150 10.44 6.94 -2.36
CA MET A 150 11.39 6.73 -1.26
C MET A 150 11.90 8.06 -0.71
N ASN A 151 12.29 8.99 -1.59
CA ASN A 151 12.75 10.31 -1.17
C ASN A 151 11.66 11.09 -0.41
N ILE A 152 10.42 11.06 -0.86
CA ILE A 152 9.30 11.75 -0.20
C ILE A 152 9.02 11.13 1.18
N LEU A 153 8.87 9.81 1.24
CA LEU A 153 8.54 9.10 2.48
C LEU A 153 9.66 9.22 3.53
N ASN A 154 10.92 9.04 3.11
CA ASN A 154 12.06 9.04 4.05
C ASN A 154 12.40 10.43 4.58
N ASN A 155 12.06 11.49 3.85
CA ASN A 155 12.20 12.86 4.32
C ASN A 155 10.94 13.39 5.05
N GLY A 156 9.90 12.57 5.20
CA GLY A 156 8.68 12.97 5.92
C GLY A 156 7.86 14.03 5.20
N ILE A 157 7.96 14.11 3.88
CA ILE A 157 7.23 15.09 3.08
C ILE A 157 5.78 14.62 2.94
N VAL A 158 4.83 15.47 3.35
CA VAL A 158 3.38 15.22 3.26
C VAL A 158 2.81 16.20 2.25
N LEU A 159 2.09 15.68 1.25
CA LEU A 159 1.47 16.44 0.14
C LEU A 159 -0.03 16.59 0.34
#